data_AF-A0A9P5ZZM5-F1
#
_entry.id   AF-A0A9P5ZZM5-F1
#
_cell.length_a   1.000
_cell.length_b   1.000
_cell.length_c   1.000
_cell.angle_alpha   90.00
_cell.angle_beta   90.00
_cell.angle_gamma   90.00
#
_symmetry.space_group_name_H-M   'P 1'
#
loop_
_entity.id
_entity.type
_entity.pdbx_description
1 polymer ?
#
loop_
_entity_poly.entity_id
_entity_poly.type
_entity_poly.pdbx_seq_one_letter_code
_entity_poly.pdbx_strand_id
1 'polypeptide(L)'
;MSVTQDATSGQRSHRTQTIRLATELFMVARRPYEDPPLRHDLGPMNVLCHHCRALHWNAERTVESTRSSTPQFGTCCNHGKVNLPAPPAPPQVLHNLLQGSDAQCTEFRTNIRAYNMALAFTSLGVKSSLDVNQGFGGSAWCKQVTTPDS
;
A
#
# COMPACT_ATOMS: atom_id res chain seq x y z
N MET A 1 62.88 15.37 7.39
CA MET A 1 62.25 16.30 8.35
C MET A 1 60.82 16.54 7.89
N SER A 2 59.85 16.14 8.72
CA SER A 2 58.49 16.71 8.86
C SER A 2 57.55 16.55 7.63
N VAL A 3 56.27 16.17 7.71
CA VAL A 3 55.23 16.36 8.74
C VAL A 3 54.21 15.21 8.63
N THR A 4 53.90 14.58 9.76
CA THR A 4 52.66 13.81 9.99
C THR A 4 51.47 14.75 9.99
N GLN A 5 50.34 14.42 9.33
CA GLN A 5 49.06 15.04 9.70
C GLN A 5 47.87 14.09 9.51
N ASP A 6 47.03 14.15 10.54
CA ASP A 6 45.91 13.31 10.90
C ASP A 6 44.69 13.44 10.00
N ALA A 7 43.97 12.33 9.80
CA ALA A 7 42.64 12.33 9.19
C ALA A 7 41.76 11.21 9.80
N THR A 8 41.48 11.25 11.10
CA THR A 8 40.58 10.28 11.77
C THR A 8 39.43 10.90 12.57
N SER A 9 39.28 12.24 12.57
CA SER A 9 38.22 12.92 13.35
C SER A 9 36.88 13.05 12.61
N GLY A 10 36.86 13.15 11.28
CA GLY A 10 35.64 13.38 10.49
C GLY A 10 34.76 12.14 10.26
N GLN A 11 35.36 10.97 10.06
CA GLN A 11 34.63 9.74 9.70
C GLN A 11 33.81 9.14 10.85
N ARG A 12 34.23 9.40 12.10
CA ARG A 12 33.57 8.88 13.31
C ARG A 12 32.21 9.55 13.53
N SER A 13 32.13 10.87 13.29
CA SER A 13 30.93 11.70 13.50
C SER A 13 29.77 11.32 12.56
N HIS A 14 30.05 11.20 11.26
CA HIS A 14 29.05 10.81 10.25
C HIS A 14 28.45 9.43 10.51
N ARG A 15 29.26 8.45 10.93
CA ARG A 15 28.79 7.08 11.23
C ARG A 15 27.86 7.05 12.45
N THR A 16 28.15 7.83 13.49
CA THR A 16 27.26 8.00 14.65
C THR A 16 25.95 8.70 14.29
N GLN A 17 25.97 9.67 13.37
CA GLN A 17 24.77 10.41 12.96
C GLN A 17 23.84 9.55 12.10
N THR A 18 24.40 8.72 11.21
CA THR A 18 23.62 7.73 10.43
C THR A 18 23.02 6.63 11.31
N ILE A 19 23.75 6.15 12.33
CA ILE A 19 23.22 5.14 13.27
C ILE A 19 22.08 5.73 14.10
N ARG A 20 22.20 6.98 14.56
CA ARG A 20 21.13 7.69 15.27
C ARG A 20 19.88 7.85 14.41
N LEU A 21 20.01 8.34 13.18
CA LEU A 21 18.88 8.48 12.25
C LEU A 21 18.22 7.13 11.92
N ALA A 22 19.00 6.06 11.73
CA ALA A 22 18.48 4.72 11.51
C ALA A 22 17.76 4.16 12.76
N THR A 23 18.28 4.45 13.96
CA THR A 23 17.67 4.04 15.24
C THR A 23 16.36 4.79 15.49
N GLU A 24 16.33 6.09 15.23
CA GLU A 24 15.12 6.93 15.30
C GLU A 24 14.04 6.43 14.33
N LEU A 25 14.39 6.16 13.07
CA LEU A 25 13.46 5.60 12.08
C LEU A 25 12.95 4.20 12.46
N PHE A 26 13.84 3.35 13.00
CA PHE A 26 13.48 2.02 13.48
C PHE A 26 12.53 2.07 14.68
N MET A 27 12.71 3.03 15.60
CA MET A 27 11.80 3.25 16.73
C MET A 27 10.45 3.82 16.27
N VAL A 28 10.42 4.69 15.27
CA VAL A 28 9.18 5.19 14.66
C VAL A 28 8.38 4.05 14.02
N ALA A 29 9.03 3.14 13.31
CA ALA A 29 8.38 1.99 12.67
C ALA A 29 7.81 0.95 13.66
N ARG A 30 8.22 0.98 14.94
CA ARG A 30 7.71 0.09 16.00
C ARG A 30 6.65 0.73 16.89
N ARG A 31 6.27 1.98 16.63
CA ARG A 31 5.15 2.61 17.32
C ARG A 31 3.85 1.87 16.96
N PRO A 32 2.89 1.73 17.90
CA PRO A 32 1.56 1.31 17.56
C PRO A 32 1.03 2.15 16.39
N TYR A 33 0.48 1.51 15.36
CA TYR A 33 -0.16 2.22 14.28
C TYR A 33 -1.36 2.98 14.86
N GLU A 34 -1.32 4.30 14.79
CA GLU A 34 -2.47 5.14 15.08
C GLU A 34 -3.15 5.49 13.76
N ASP A 35 -4.45 5.17 13.63
CA ASP A 35 -5.27 5.57 12.48
C ASP A 35 -5.24 7.11 12.42
N PRO A 36 -4.81 7.73 11.30
CA PRO A 36 -4.79 9.18 11.19
C PRO A 36 -6.14 9.78 11.57
N PRO A 37 -6.17 10.85 12.40
CA PRO A 37 -7.40 11.36 12.99
C PRO A 37 -8.37 11.94 11.94
N LEU A 38 -7.88 12.26 10.73
CA LEU A 38 -8.69 12.84 9.67
C LEU A 38 -8.89 11.83 8.54
N ARG A 39 -10.06 11.17 8.56
CA ARG A 39 -10.53 10.42 7.40
C ARG A 39 -10.89 11.40 6.29
N HIS A 40 -10.28 11.24 5.13
CA HIS A 40 -10.74 11.93 3.93
C HIS A 40 -12.07 11.29 3.49
N ASP A 41 -13.17 12.00 3.68
CA ASP A 41 -14.51 11.57 3.30
C ASP A 41 -14.95 12.32 2.03
N LEU A 42 -15.17 11.56 0.96
CA LEU A 42 -15.68 12.06 -0.32
C LEU A 42 -17.21 11.94 -0.44
N GLY A 43 -17.87 11.52 0.63
CA GLY A 43 -19.28 11.16 0.65
C GLY A 43 -19.55 9.79 0.01
N PRO A 44 -20.82 9.50 -0.33
CA PRO A 44 -21.19 8.23 -0.93
C PRO A 44 -20.67 8.08 -2.36
N MET A 45 -20.25 6.87 -2.71
CA MET A 45 -19.93 6.46 -4.08
C MET A 45 -21.23 6.07 -4.80
N ASN A 46 -22.05 7.05 -5.19
CA ASN A 46 -23.39 6.82 -5.73
C ASN A 46 -23.64 7.47 -7.10
N VAL A 47 -22.63 8.06 -7.73
CA VAL A 47 -22.77 8.69 -9.05
C VAL A 47 -22.51 7.64 -10.13
N LEU A 48 -23.52 7.38 -10.97
CA LEU A 48 -23.42 6.40 -12.04
C LEU A 48 -22.69 6.97 -13.26
N CYS A 49 -21.74 6.21 -13.81
CA CYS A 49 -21.22 6.45 -15.15
C CYS A 49 -22.31 6.17 -16.21
N HIS A 50 -22.52 7.10 -17.13
CA HIS A 50 -23.52 6.96 -18.20
C HIS A 50 -23.25 5.76 -19.13
N HIS A 51 -21.99 5.40 -19.36
CA HIS A 51 -21.61 4.36 -20.32
C HIS A 51 -21.63 2.95 -19.71
N CYS A 52 -20.91 2.71 -18.61
CA CYS A 52 -20.75 1.38 -18.03
C CYS A 52 -21.51 1.16 -16.71
N ARG A 53 -22.19 2.19 -16.19
CA ARG A 53 -22.90 2.16 -14.90
C ARG A 53 -22.06 1.82 -13.67
N ALA A 54 -20.73 1.93 -13.77
CA ALA A 54 -19.88 1.93 -12.59
C ALA A 54 -20.24 3.09 -11.66
N LEU A 55 -20.16 2.85 -10.35
CA LEU A 55 -20.38 3.87 -9.31
C LEU A 55 -19.08 4.63 -9.04
N HIS A 56 -19.21 5.94 -8.88
CA HIS A 56 -18.10 6.86 -8.63
C HIS A 56 -18.45 7.86 -7.54
N TRP A 57 -17.42 8.49 -6.97
CA TRP A 57 -17.59 9.70 -6.17
C TRP A 57 -17.78 10.92 -7.07
N ASN A 58 -18.52 11.91 -6.56
CA ASN A 58 -18.73 13.15 -7.29
C ASN A 58 -17.42 13.91 -7.58
N ALA A 59 -16.43 13.77 -6.70
CA ALA A 59 -15.11 14.38 -6.84
C ALA A 59 -14.26 13.77 -7.95
N GLU A 60 -14.61 12.58 -8.47
CA GLU A 60 -13.87 11.90 -9.54
C GLU A 60 -14.30 12.32 -10.95
N ARG A 61 -15.27 13.24 -11.06
CA ARG A 61 -15.71 13.78 -12.35
C ARG A 61 -14.55 14.44 -13.09
N THR A 62 -14.47 14.23 -14.39
CA THR A 62 -13.49 14.93 -15.23
C THR A 62 -13.78 16.43 -15.23
N VAL A 63 -12.73 17.26 -15.33
CA VAL A 63 -12.82 18.72 -15.27
C VAL A 63 -13.79 19.27 -16.32
N GLU A 64 -13.79 18.70 -17.54
CA GLU A 64 -14.70 19.08 -18.63
C GLU A 64 -16.17 18.87 -18.26
N SER A 65 -16.47 17.86 -17.43
CA SER A 65 -17.82 17.53 -17.01
C SER A 65 -18.31 18.32 -15.79
N THR A 66 -17.45 19.13 -15.16
CA THR A 66 -17.83 19.99 -14.01
C THR A 66 -18.98 20.93 -14.33
N ARG A 67 -19.07 21.42 -15.58
CA ARG A 67 -20.13 22.32 -16.05
C ARG A 67 -21.29 21.59 -16.74
N SER A 68 -21.16 20.28 -16.92
CA SER A 68 -22.17 19.45 -17.58
C SER A 68 -23.17 18.92 -16.57
N SER A 69 -24.43 18.78 -16.97
CA SER A 69 -25.43 18.04 -16.20
C SER A 69 -25.14 16.53 -16.16
N THR A 70 -24.36 16.04 -17.13
CA THR A 70 -23.96 14.64 -17.25
C THR A 70 -22.53 14.44 -16.75
N PRO A 71 -22.33 13.74 -15.61
CA PRO A 71 -21.00 13.46 -15.10
C PRO A 71 -20.25 12.51 -16.02
N GLN A 72 -18.98 12.81 -16.30
CA GLN A 72 -18.09 11.93 -17.05
C GLN A 72 -16.94 11.45 -16.17
N PHE A 73 -16.50 10.22 -16.45
CA PHE A 73 -15.46 9.53 -15.69
C PHE A 73 -14.47 8.86 -16.64
N GLY A 74 -13.18 9.13 -16.44
CA GLY A 74 -12.11 8.53 -17.24
C GLY A 74 -11.61 7.17 -16.74
N THR A 75 -11.82 6.87 -15.45
CA THR A 75 -11.17 5.75 -14.76
C THR A 75 -11.87 4.39 -14.94
N CYS A 76 -13.12 4.36 -15.40
CA CYS A 76 -13.87 3.12 -15.60
C CYS A 76 -13.78 2.60 -17.04
N CYS A 77 -14.55 3.18 -17.97
CA CYS A 77 -14.67 2.71 -19.35
C CYS A 77 -13.94 3.62 -20.37
N ASN A 78 -13.13 4.57 -19.88
CA ASN A 78 -12.48 5.60 -20.68
C ASN A 78 -13.47 6.28 -21.65
N HIS A 79 -14.54 6.89 -21.11
CA HIS A 79 -15.58 7.54 -21.91
C HIS A 79 -16.28 6.60 -22.90
N GLY A 80 -16.50 5.34 -22.51
CA GLY A 80 -17.18 4.32 -23.33
C GLY A 80 -16.30 3.66 -24.39
N LYS A 81 -14.99 3.96 -24.43
CA LYS A 81 -14.05 3.36 -25.39
C LYS A 81 -13.72 1.89 -25.09
N VAL A 82 -13.88 1.47 -23.83
CA VAL A 82 -13.58 0.10 -23.38
C VAL A 82 -14.81 -0.51 -22.72
N ASN A 83 -15.14 -1.74 -23.13
CA ASN A 83 -16.15 -2.54 -22.45
C ASN A 83 -15.46 -3.43 -21.41
N LEU A 84 -15.69 -3.16 -20.13
CA LEU A 84 -15.13 -3.96 -19.04
C LEU A 84 -16.09 -5.09 -18.69
N PRO A 85 -15.62 -6.35 -18.62
CA PRO A 85 -16.44 -7.45 -18.11
C PRO A 85 -16.77 -7.22 -16.63
N ALA A 86 -17.92 -7.74 -16.19
CA ALA A 86 -18.27 -7.72 -14.78
C ALA A 86 -17.24 -8.53 -13.97
N PRO A 87 -16.83 -8.07 -12.78
CA PRO A 87 -15.97 -8.85 -11.91
C PRO A 87 -16.67 -10.15 -11.49
N PRO A 88 -15.92 -11.25 -11.32
CA PRO A 88 -16.50 -12.48 -10.81
C PRO A 88 -17.07 -12.27 -9.40
N ALA A 89 -18.09 -13.05 -9.06
CA ALA A 89 -18.66 -13.02 -7.72
C ALA A 89 -17.58 -13.36 -6.68
N PRO A 90 -17.57 -12.67 -5.52
CA PRO A 90 -16.64 -13.00 -4.46
C PRO A 90 -16.94 -14.42 -3.91
N PRO A 91 -15.94 -15.11 -3.34
CA PRO A 91 -16.15 -16.36 -2.61
C PRO A 91 -17.29 -16.25 -1.59
N GLN A 92 -18.10 -17.30 -1.45
CA GLN A 92 -19.33 -17.27 -0.64
C GLN A 92 -19.11 -16.80 0.80
N VAL A 93 -18.00 -17.21 1.41
CA VAL A 93 -17.64 -16.78 2.77
C VAL A 93 -17.50 -15.25 2.85
N LEU A 94 -16.79 -14.64 1.90
CA LEU A 94 -16.62 -13.19 1.86
C LEU A 94 -17.94 -12.48 1.54
N HIS A 95 -18.73 -13.04 0.63
CA HIS A 95 -20.06 -12.52 0.33
C HIS A 95 -20.94 -12.45 1.58
N ASN A 96 -20.98 -13.55 2.35
CA ASN A 96 -21.74 -13.63 3.60
C ASN A 96 -21.24 -12.62 4.64
N LEU A 97 -19.91 -12.51 4.81
CA LEU A 97 -19.33 -11.55 5.76
C LEU A 97 -19.64 -10.08 5.40
N LEU A 98 -19.78 -9.76 4.11
CA LEU A 98 -20.06 -8.41 3.63
C LEU A 98 -21.55 -8.03 3.68
N GLN A 99 -22.45 -9.00 3.51
CA GLN A 99 -23.90 -8.74 3.38
C GLN A 99 -24.74 -9.29 4.53
N GLY A 100 -24.21 -10.21 5.33
CA GLY A 100 -24.92 -10.83 6.43
C GLY A 100 -25.20 -9.86 7.59
N SER A 101 -26.20 -10.23 8.38
CA SER A 101 -26.66 -9.43 9.53
C SER A 101 -26.14 -9.96 10.88
N ASP A 102 -25.37 -11.05 10.86
CA ASP A 102 -24.86 -11.68 12.07
C ASP A 102 -23.83 -10.80 12.80
N ALA A 103 -23.62 -11.08 14.08
CA ALA A 103 -22.61 -10.39 14.90
C ALA A 103 -21.22 -10.42 14.23
N GLN A 104 -20.83 -11.59 13.70
CA GLN A 104 -19.57 -11.77 12.98
C GLN A 104 -19.49 -10.89 11.72
N CYS A 105 -20.58 -10.76 10.95
CA CYS A 105 -20.61 -9.92 9.75
C CYS A 105 -20.48 -8.43 10.10
N THR A 106 -21.08 -8.01 11.22
CA THR A 106 -20.98 -6.63 11.70
C THR A 106 -19.58 -6.31 12.22
N GLU A 107 -18.97 -7.22 12.99
CA GLU A 107 -17.58 -7.11 13.43
C GLU A 107 -16.62 -7.04 12.24
N PHE A 108 -16.81 -7.93 11.26
CA PHE A 108 -16.01 -7.95 10.04
C PHE A 108 -16.07 -6.61 9.30
N ARG A 109 -17.26 -6.07 9.04
CA ARG A 109 -17.43 -4.78 8.33
C ARG A 109 -16.85 -3.60 9.11
N THR A 110 -16.97 -3.63 10.44
CA THR A 110 -16.39 -2.60 11.32
C THR A 110 -14.86 -2.62 11.25
N ASN A 111 -14.26 -3.80 11.19
CA ASN A 111 -12.81 -4.01 11.23
C ASN A 111 -12.17 -4.32 9.86
N ILE A 112 -12.90 -4.20 8.75
CA ILE A 112 -12.47 -4.64 7.42
C ILE A 112 -11.13 -4.01 6.98
N ARG A 113 -10.87 -2.75 7.38
CA ARG A 113 -9.60 -2.08 7.10
C ARG A 113 -8.42 -2.75 7.80
N ALA A 114 -8.59 -3.09 9.08
CA ALA A 114 -7.56 -3.78 9.86
C ALA A 114 -7.22 -5.15 9.25
N TYR A 115 -8.25 -5.91 8.85
CA TYR A 115 -8.05 -7.17 8.12
C TYR A 115 -7.31 -6.97 6.80
N ASN A 116 -7.74 -6.01 5.96
CA ASN A 116 -7.08 -5.72 4.69
C ASN A 116 -5.62 -5.26 4.87
N MET A 117 -5.34 -4.46 5.91
CA MET A 117 -3.97 -4.04 6.23
C MET A 117 -3.09 -5.22 6.66
N ALA A 118 -3.59 -6.11 7.50
CA ALA A 118 -2.86 -7.30 7.93
C ALA A 118 -2.55 -8.23 6.76
N LEU A 119 -3.50 -8.42 5.83
CA LEU A 119 -3.33 -9.26 4.65
C LEU A 119 -2.48 -8.60 3.55
N ALA A 120 -2.46 -7.27 3.44
CA ALA A 120 -1.56 -6.59 2.51
C ALA A 120 -0.09 -6.88 2.83
N PHE A 121 0.26 -6.97 4.12
CA PHE A 121 1.62 -7.27 4.56
C PHE A 121 2.07 -8.71 4.22
N THR A 122 1.14 -9.67 4.18
CA THR A 122 1.46 -11.06 3.85
C THR A 122 1.63 -11.29 2.35
N SER A 123 1.29 -10.32 1.49
CA SER A 123 1.46 -10.40 0.04
C SER A 123 2.90 -10.14 -0.45
N LEU A 124 3.83 -9.73 0.44
CA LEU A 124 5.26 -9.68 0.14
C LEU A 124 5.81 -11.11 0.09
N GLY A 125 5.77 -11.70 -1.11
CA GLY A 125 6.28 -13.04 -1.37
C GLY A 125 7.76 -13.18 -1.02
N VAL A 126 8.06 -13.78 0.13
CA VAL A 126 9.36 -14.38 0.38
C VAL A 126 9.45 -15.59 -0.54
N LYS A 127 10.17 -15.47 -1.66
CA LYS A 127 10.74 -16.64 -2.31
C LYS A 127 11.85 -17.15 -1.39
N SER A 128 11.51 -18.00 -0.44
CA SER A 128 12.50 -18.82 0.24
C SER A 128 12.99 -19.84 -0.78
N SER A 129 14.00 -19.46 -1.56
CA SER A 129 14.90 -20.47 -2.12
C SER A 129 15.50 -21.20 -0.92
N LEU A 130 15.09 -22.45 -0.72
CA LEU A 130 15.52 -23.32 0.39
C LEU A 130 17.02 -23.69 0.32
N ASP A 131 17.77 -23.18 -0.65
CA ASP A 131 19.19 -23.50 -0.86
C ASP A 131 20.19 -22.59 -0.13
N VAL A 132 19.76 -21.64 0.70
CA VAL A 132 20.70 -20.70 1.36
C VAL A 132 21.35 -21.30 2.63
N ASN A 133 21.03 -22.54 3.02
CA ASN A 133 21.52 -23.17 4.25
C ASN A 133 22.51 -24.33 4.04
N GLN A 134 23.35 -24.29 2.99
CA GLN A 134 24.46 -25.25 2.82
C GLN A 134 25.86 -24.60 2.94
N GLY A 135 26.01 -23.57 3.77
CA GLY A 135 27.31 -22.98 4.06
C GLY A 135 27.44 -22.54 5.51
N PHE A 136 28.39 -23.14 6.23
CA PHE A 136 28.80 -22.70 7.57
C PHE A 136 29.32 -21.26 7.52
N GLY A 137 28.69 -20.38 8.30
CA GLY A 137 29.29 -19.10 8.71
C GLY A 137 28.49 -17.86 8.31
N GLY A 138 27.61 -17.43 9.21
CA GLY A 138 27.25 -16.01 9.44
C GLY A 138 26.70 -15.23 8.23
N SER A 139 25.43 -15.41 7.90
CA SER A 139 24.79 -14.64 6.84
C SER A 139 24.30 -13.27 7.35
N ALA A 140 25.09 -12.24 7.07
CA ALA A 140 24.61 -10.89 6.88
C ALA A 140 23.49 -10.89 5.82
N TRP A 141 22.34 -10.29 6.15
CA TRP A 141 21.24 -10.12 5.21
C TRP A 141 21.59 -9.03 4.19
N CYS A 142 22.32 -9.40 3.13
CA CYS A 142 22.52 -8.54 1.98
C CYS A 142 21.36 -8.77 1.01
N LYS A 143 20.46 -7.79 0.87
CA LYS A 143 19.42 -7.78 -0.16
C LYS A 143 20.08 -7.40 -1.49
N GLN A 144 20.26 -8.35 -2.39
CA GLN A 144 20.51 -8.02 -3.80
C GLN A 144 19.17 -7.70 -4.47
N VAL A 145 19.03 -6.46 -4.90
CA VAL A 145 17.99 -6.03 -5.85
C VAL A 145 18.54 -6.36 -7.23
N THR A 146 18.02 -7.40 -7.87
CA THR A 146 18.22 -7.59 -9.31
C THR A 146 17.18 -6.75 -10.03
N THR A 147 17.64 -5.74 -10.78
CA THR A 147 16.84 -5.09 -11.81
C THR A 147 16.64 -6.08 -12.97
N PRO A 148 15.48 -6.09 -13.64
CA PRO A 148 15.28 -6.91 -14.83
C PRO A 148 16.12 -6.34 -15.97
N ASP A 149 17.01 -7.18 -16.52
CA ASP A 149 17.87 -6.86 -17.67
C ASP A 149 17.04 -6.56 -18.93
N SER A 150 17.50 -5.56 -19.68
CA SER A 150 17.26 -5.34 -21.10
C SER A 150 18.50 -5.73 -21.89
#